data_AF-A0A1H3EBR6-F1
#
_entry.id   AF-A0A1H3EBR6-F1
#
_cell.length_a   1.000
_cell.length_b   1.000
_cell.length_c   1.000
_cell.angle_alpha   90.00
_cell.angle_beta   90.00
_cell.angle_gamma   90.00
#
_symmetry.space_group_name_H-M   'P 1'
#
loop_
_entity.id
_entity.type
_entity.pdbx_description
1 polymer ?
#
loop_
_entity_poly.entity_id
_entity_poly.type
_entity_poly.pdbx_seq_one_letter_code
_entity_poly.pdbx_strand_id
1 'polypeptide(L)'
;MTDGVLPVDRASRGPGSTPPGRRARNRRWVIALVVALVVAAGSAAAVAAVDEPGVPAVTVRTPDGDLIARIPLAGDTFAVSYRNSIYHTLAEERYRVRADGRFELVEIAADQLAVLEEYYAVPGAPRAAPVGDRRNYVVEPNPAQPAVFRTLRIAATDLGERTLHVPGHVPIPIWQRVVTDDPTVILDIEES
;
A
#
# COMPACT_ATOMS: atom_id res chain seq x y z
N MET A 1 41.63 65.11 -50.80
CA MET A 1 42.00 64.24 -51.92
C MET A 1 40.89 63.18 -52.00
N THR A 2 39.89 63.41 -52.86
CA THR A 2 39.66 62.69 -54.15
C THR A 2 39.34 61.22 -53.91
N ASP A 3 38.30 60.56 -54.39
CA ASP A 3 37.14 60.78 -55.26
C ASP A 3 36.19 59.61 -54.89
N GLY A 4 34.86 59.71 -54.92
CA GLY A 4 34.05 59.56 -56.13
C GLY A 4 33.65 58.09 -56.40
N VAL A 5 32.35 57.89 -56.68
CA VAL A 5 31.69 56.80 -57.45
C VAL A 5 30.51 56.11 -56.73
N LEU A 6 29.32 56.48 -57.17
CA LEU A 6 28.07 55.68 -57.30
C LEU A 6 27.91 55.35 -58.82
N PRO A 7 26.95 54.55 -59.36
CA PRO A 7 25.96 53.57 -58.83
C PRO A 7 25.68 52.33 -59.78
N VAL A 8 24.60 51.55 -59.50
CA VAL A 8 23.75 50.65 -60.37
C VAL A 8 24.41 49.42 -61.08
N ASP A 9 23.80 48.26 -61.37
CA ASP A 9 22.39 47.89 -61.61
C ASP A 9 22.08 46.36 -61.49
N ARG A 10 20.79 46.12 -61.16
CA ARG A 10 19.80 45.04 -61.36
C ARG A 10 20.07 43.57 -61.76
N ALA A 11 19.25 42.75 -61.06
CA ALA A 11 18.36 41.64 -61.52
C ALA A 11 19.00 40.26 -61.83
N SER A 12 18.49 39.13 -61.29
CA SER A 12 17.12 38.62 -61.51
C SER A 12 16.66 37.54 -60.50
N ARG A 13 15.33 37.47 -60.32
CA ARG A 13 14.43 36.52 -59.58
C ARG A 13 14.72 35.03 -59.90
N GLY A 14 14.41 33.98 -59.11
CA GLY A 14 13.64 33.64 -57.89
C GLY A 14 13.70 32.09 -57.71
N PRO A 15 12.74 31.34 -57.12
CA PRO A 15 11.85 31.55 -55.96
C PRO A 15 12.14 30.55 -54.80
N GLY A 16 11.70 30.85 -53.58
CA GLY A 16 11.78 29.89 -52.47
C GLY A 16 11.33 30.49 -51.14
N SER A 17 10.03 30.38 -50.85
CA SER A 17 9.36 30.86 -49.64
C SER A 17 9.68 30.04 -48.38
N THR A 18 9.88 30.68 -47.23
CA THR A 18 9.34 30.22 -45.93
C THR A 18 9.27 31.35 -44.88
N PRO A 19 8.13 31.57 -44.19
CA PRO A 19 7.98 32.58 -43.13
C PRO A 19 8.35 32.05 -41.71
N PRO A 20 8.47 32.94 -40.69
CA PRO A 20 9.14 32.63 -39.42
C PRO A 20 8.28 31.82 -38.43
N GLY A 21 8.96 30.89 -37.75
CA GLY A 21 8.40 29.95 -36.79
C GLY A 21 7.92 30.57 -35.48
N ARG A 22 6.69 30.19 -35.10
CA ARG A 22 6.03 30.41 -33.81
C ARG A 22 6.86 29.84 -32.65
N ARG A 23 7.63 30.68 -31.95
CA ARG A 23 8.42 30.31 -30.76
C ARG A 23 8.09 31.20 -29.54
N ALA A 24 6.83 31.27 -29.11
CA ALA A 24 6.51 32.02 -27.89
C ALA A 24 5.29 31.53 -27.07
N ARG A 25 4.55 30.51 -27.52
CA ARG A 25 3.29 30.09 -26.86
C ARG A 25 3.39 28.79 -26.05
N ASN A 26 4.54 28.10 -26.08
CA ASN A 26 4.62 26.73 -25.55
C ASN A 26 5.21 26.66 -24.13
N ARG A 27 5.76 27.76 -23.59
CA ARG A 27 6.49 27.74 -22.31
C ARG A 27 5.58 27.86 -21.07
N ARG A 28 4.37 28.40 -21.21
CA ARG A 28 3.40 28.55 -20.11
C ARG A 28 2.61 27.27 -19.81
N TRP A 29 2.47 26.39 -20.79
CA TRP A 29 1.77 25.11 -20.64
C TRP A 29 2.62 24.04 -19.95
N VAL A 30 3.94 24.08 -20.13
CA VAL A 30 4.86 23.13 -19.50
C VAL A 30 4.90 23.32 -17.97
N ILE A 31 4.78 24.56 -17.47
CA ILE A 31 4.79 24.83 -16.02
C ILE A 31 3.47 24.40 -15.37
N ALA A 32 2.33 24.59 -16.03
CA ALA A 32 1.03 24.13 -15.52
C ALA A 32 0.96 22.60 -15.42
N LEU A 33 1.63 21.88 -16.33
CA LEU A 33 1.68 20.42 -16.33
C LEU A 33 2.59 19.86 -15.23
N VAL A 34 3.65 20.57 -14.86
CA VAL A 34 4.55 20.16 -13.75
C VAL A 34 3.90 20.42 -12.38
N VAL A 35 3.13 21.51 -12.21
CA VAL A 35 2.42 21.76 -10.94
C VAL A 35 1.24 20.80 -10.76
N ALA A 36 0.54 20.43 -11.83
CA ALA A 36 -0.52 19.41 -11.75
C ALA A 36 0.01 18.00 -11.42
N LEU A 37 1.28 17.70 -11.75
CA LEU A 37 1.89 16.40 -11.45
C LEU A 37 2.43 16.31 -10.00
N VAL A 38 2.69 17.43 -9.33
CA VAL A 38 3.25 17.45 -7.96
C VAL A 38 2.17 17.45 -6.87
N VAL A 39 0.91 17.77 -7.19
CA VAL A 39 -0.20 17.66 -6.21
C VAL A 39 -0.75 16.23 -6.09
N ALA A 40 -0.37 15.31 -6.98
CA ALA A 40 -0.72 13.88 -6.91
C ALA A 40 0.33 13.03 -6.14
N ALA A 41 1.14 13.64 -5.28
CA ALA A 41 2.18 12.98 -4.50
C ALA A 41 1.74 12.58 -3.08
N GLY A 42 0.44 12.43 -2.85
CA GLY A 42 -0.14 11.93 -1.59
C GLY A 42 -0.96 10.65 -1.75
N SER A 43 -1.04 10.09 -2.96
CA SER A 43 -1.84 8.89 -3.23
C SER A 43 -1.00 7.65 -2.94
N ALA A 44 -1.31 6.96 -1.85
CA ALA A 44 -0.92 5.57 -1.68
C ALA A 44 -1.32 4.81 -2.96
N ALA A 45 -0.35 4.37 -3.75
CA ALA A 45 -0.62 3.61 -4.96
C ALA A 45 -1.29 2.30 -4.55
N ALA A 46 -2.61 2.20 -4.78
CA ALA A 46 -3.38 1.00 -4.51
C ALA A 46 -2.80 -0.16 -5.33
N VAL A 47 -2.41 -1.23 -4.65
CA VAL A 47 -2.00 -2.47 -5.34
C VAL A 47 -3.29 -3.20 -5.71
N ALA A 48 -3.69 -3.09 -6.98
CA ALA A 48 -4.81 -3.84 -7.54
C ALA A 48 -4.26 -5.10 -8.22
N ALA A 49 -4.54 -6.27 -7.65
CA ALA A 49 -4.42 -7.53 -8.37
C ALA A 49 -5.59 -7.66 -9.37
N VAL A 50 -5.42 -8.50 -10.41
CA VAL A 50 -6.47 -8.80 -11.38
C VAL A 50 -7.65 -9.44 -10.64
N ASP A 51 -8.84 -8.85 -10.79
CA ASP A 51 -10.08 -9.27 -10.15
C ASP A 51 -10.61 -10.51 -10.91
N GLU A 52 -10.55 -11.70 -10.27
CA GLU A 52 -11.27 -12.87 -10.76
C GLU A 52 -12.65 -12.92 -10.10
N PRO A 53 -13.76 -12.93 -10.88
CA PRO A 53 -15.11 -12.96 -10.33
C PRO A 53 -15.34 -14.15 -9.38
N GLY A 54 -16.00 -13.91 -8.26
CA GLY A 54 -16.27 -14.90 -7.22
C GLY A 54 -15.10 -15.28 -6.30
N VAL A 55 -13.93 -14.63 -6.36
CA VAL A 55 -12.80 -14.92 -5.45
C VAL A 55 -12.80 -13.91 -4.29
N PRO A 56 -12.93 -14.35 -3.03
CA PRO A 56 -12.83 -13.45 -1.88
C PRO A 56 -11.49 -12.73 -1.84
N ALA A 57 -11.47 -11.47 -1.44
CA ALA A 57 -10.26 -10.68 -1.29
C ALA A 57 -10.16 -10.04 0.09
N VAL A 58 -8.95 -9.97 0.64
CA VAL A 58 -8.65 -9.11 1.79
C VAL A 58 -8.51 -7.69 1.29
N THR A 59 -9.33 -6.80 1.83
CA THR A 59 -9.27 -5.37 1.54
C THR A 59 -8.74 -4.60 2.74
N VAL A 60 -7.98 -3.55 2.44
CA VAL A 60 -7.46 -2.58 3.41
C VAL A 60 -7.92 -1.21 2.96
N ARG A 61 -8.68 -0.52 3.81
CA ARG A 61 -9.25 0.80 3.50
C ARG A 61 -8.94 1.83 4.58
N THR A 62 -8.92 3.10 4.20
CA THR A 62 -8.96 4.20 5.17
C THR A 62 -10.34 4.22 5.86
N PRO A 63 -10.51 4.94 6.99
CA PRO A 63 -11.82 5.10 7.62
C PRO A 63 -12.86 5.78 6.72
N ASP A 64 -12.40 6.60 5.77
CA ASP A 64 -13.23 7.29 4.78
C ASP A 64 -13.60 6.40 3.57
N GLY A 65 -13.05 5.18 3.50
CA GLY A 65 -13.38 4.17 2.48
C GLY A 65 -12.38 4.03 1.34
N ASP A 66 -11.33 4.87 1.29
CA ASP A 66 -10.32 4.82 0.22
C ASP A 66 -9.57 3.49 0.24
N LEU A 67 -9.45 2.87 -0.93
CA LEU A 67 -8.77 1.58 -1.08
C LEU A 67 -7.25 1.76 -0.98
N ILE A 68 -6.62 1.09 -0.01
CA ILE A 68 -5.16 1.01 0.13
C ILE A 68 -4.63 -0.24 -0.56
N ALA A 69 -5.30 -1.38 -0.37
CA ALA A 69 -4.92 -2.64 -0.99
C ALA A 69 -6.12 -3.58 -1.12
N ARG A 70 -6.17 -4.35 -2.22
CA ARG A 70 -7.09 -5.47 -2.44
C ARG A 70 -6.29 -6.68 -2.89
N ILE A 71 -6.31 -7.75 -2.10
CA ILE A 71 -5.50 -8.94 -2.35
C ILE A 71 -6.42 -10.17 -2.41
N PRO A 72 -6.52 -10.85 -3.56
CA PRO A 72 -7.34 -12.05 -3.68
C PRO A 72 -6.80 -13.15 -2.77
N LEU A 73 -7.71 -13.94 -2.21
CA LEU A 73 -7.39 -15.09 -1.39
C LEU A 73 -7.42 -16.36 -2.24
N ALA A 74 -6.25 -16.99 -2.42
CA ALA A 74 -6.17 -18.32 -3.04
C ALA A 74 -6.70 -19.45 -2.12
N GLY A 75 -6.95 -19.15 -0.84
CA GLY A 75 -7.47 -20.07 0.16
C GLY A 75 -8.29 -19.31 1.20
N ASP A 76 -8.27 -19.74 2.45
CA ASP A 76 -9.06 -19.14 3.52
C ASP A 76 -8.20 -18.45 4.60
N THR A 77 -6.92 -18.15 4.34
CA THR A 77 -6.02 -17.61 5.37
C THR A 77 -5.30 -16.33 4.97
N PHE A 78 -5.08 -15.49 5.98
CA PHE A 78 -4.18 -14.34 5.92
C PHE A 78 -3.62 -14.07 7.33
N ALA A 79 -2.59 -13.23 7.43
CA ALA A 79 -2.02 -12.85 8.72
C ALA A 79 -1.64 -11.36 8.75
N VAL A 80 -1.69 -10.77 9.94
CA VAL A 80 -1.21 -9.41 10.19
C VAL A 80 -0.06 -9.47 11.17
N SER A 81 1.14 -9.11 10.69
CA SER A 81 2.31 -8.94 11.53
C SER A 81 2.38 -7.53 12.08
N TYR A 82 2.98 -7.39 13.25
CA TYR A 82 3.22 -6.10 13.88
C TYR A 82 4.41 -6.14 14.83
N ARG A 83 5.03 -4.99 15.07
CA ARG A 83 5.99 -4.78 16.14
C ARG A 83 5.23 -4.48 17.42
N ASN A 84 5.40 -5.30 18.44
CA ASN A 84 4.81 -5.05 19.75
C ASN A 84 5.44 -3.79 20.37
N SER A 85 4.62 -2.85 20.85
CA SER A 85 5.11 -1.57 21.37
C SER A 85 5.80 -1.66 22.73
N ILE A 86 5.56 -2.72 23.50
CA ILE A 86 6.15 -2.93 24.83
C ILE A 86 7.47 -3.72 24.70
N TYR A 87 7.45 -4.80 23.92
CA TYR A 87 8.58 -5.72 23.78
C TYR A 87 9.47 -5.41 22.57
N HIS A 88 9.02 -4.54 21.66
CA HIS A 88 9.70 -4.16 20.42
C HIS A 88 10.06 -5.33 19.48
N THR A 89 9.53 -6.53 19.72
CA THR A 89 9.68 -7.71 18.88
C THR A 89 8.48 -7.93 17.97
N LEU A 90 8.63 -8.76 16.95
CA LEU A 90 7.53 -9.05 16.05
C LEU A 90 6.55 -10.05 16.66
N ALA A 91 5.27 -9.77 16.40
CA ALA A 91 4.15 -10.65 16.63
C ALA A 91 3.33 -10.75 15.34
N GLU A 92 2.45 -11.73 15.28
CA GLU A 92 1.61 -12.01 14.14
C GLU A 92 0.30 -12.63 14.59
N GLU A 93 -0.80 -12.07 14.07
CA GLU A 93 -2.15 -12.58 14.24
C GLU A 93 -2.55 -13.31 12.94
N ARG A 94 -2.96 -14.57 13.05
CA ARG A 94 -3.30 -15.43 11.90
C ARG A 94 -4.78 -15.67 11.86
N TYR A 95 -5.39 -15.42 10.71
CA TYR A 95 -6.82 -15.46 10.53
C TYR A 95 -7.25 -16.52 9.54
N ARG A 96 -8.44 -17.09 9.78
CA ARG A 96 -9.18 -17.91 8.82
C ARG A 96 -10.48 -17.24 8.43
N VAL A 97 -10.72 -17.09 7.13
CA VAL A 97 -11.95 -16.59 6.53
C VAL A 97 -13.00 -17.69 6.54
N ARG A 98 -14.21 -17.33 6.95
CA ARG A 98 -15.39 -18.19 7.01
C ARG A 98 -16.23 -17.97 5.76
N ALA A 99 -17.07 -18.95 5.43
CA ALA A 99 -17.95 -18.91 4.27
C ALA A 99 -19.01 -17.77 4.31
N ASP A 100 -19.17 -17.08 5.43
CA ASP A 100 -20.10 -15.95 5.59
C ASP A 100 -19.41 -14.57 5.53
N GLY A 101 -18.17 -14.55 5.02
CA GLY A 101 -17.33 -13.36 4.87
C GLY A 101 -16.72 -12.84 6.17
N ARG A 102 -16.99 -13.48 7.31
CA ARG A 102 -16.28 -13.18 8.57
C ARG A 102 -14.91 -13.84 8.59
N PHE A 103 -14.04 -13.39 9.47
CA PHE A 103 -12.76 -14.03 9.72
C PHE A 103 -12.50 -14.18 11.22
N GLU A 104 -11.83 -15.26 11.58
CA GLU A 104 -11.55 -15.65 12.95
C GLU A 104 -10.05 -15.66 13.19
N LEU A 105 -9.61 -15.09 14.31
CA LEU A 105 -8.25 -15.30 14.79
C LEU A 105 -8.11 -16.77 15.21
N VAL A 106 -7.16 -17.49 14.60
CA VAL A 106 -6.96 -18.93 14.84
C VAL A 106 -5.63 -19.25 15.51
N GLU A 107 -4.63 -18.36 15.39
CA GLU A 107 -3.33 -18.54 16.02
C GLU A 107 -2.66 -17.18 16.20
N ILE A 108 -1.92 -17.03 17.30
CA ILE A 108 -1.06 -15.88 17.58
C ILE A 108 0.37 -16.39 17.62
N ALA A 109 1.27 -15.69 16.94
CA ALA A 109 2.67 -16.04 16.85
C ALA A 109 3.56 -14.88 17.28
N ALA A 110 4.68 -15.14 17.96
CA ALA A 110 5.61 -14.09 18.41
C ALA A 110 7.05 -14.57 18.50
N ASP A 111 7.99 -13.64 18.42
CA ASP A 111 9.42 -13.94 18.59
C ASP A 111 9.81 -14.15 20.06
N GLN A 112 9.01 -13.64 20.99
CA GLN A 112 9.20 -13.75 22.44
C GLN A 112 7.97 -14.32 23.13
N LEU A 113 8.19 -15.22 24.08
CA LEU A 113 7.13 -15.81 24.91
C LEU A 113 6.34 -14.77 25.71
N ALA A 114 7.02 -13.75 26.25
CA ALA A 114 6.37 -12.69 27.05
C ALA A 114 5.28 -11.93 26.27
N VAL A 115 5.38 -11.84 24.93
CA VAL A 115 4.30 -11.26 24.11
C VAL A 115 3.04 -12.12 24.17
N LEU A 116 3.18 -13.44 24.20
CA LEU A 116 2.04 -14.35 24.26
C LEU A 116 1.50 -14.44 25.70
N GLU A 117 2.39 -14.61 26.68
CA GLU A 117 2.03 -14.86 28.08
C GLU A 117 1.57 -13.60 28.82
N GLU A 118 2.18 -12.44 28.56
CA GLU A 118 1.91 -11.22 29.32
C GLU A 118 1.07 -10.22 28.54
N TYR A 119 1.33 -10.03 27.25
CA TYR A 119 0.59 -9.04 26.44
C TYR A 119 -0.76 -9.57 25.98
N TYR A 120 -0.81 -10.78 25.43
CA TYR A 120 -2.09 -11.42 25.07
C TYR A 120 -2.76 -12.16 26.23
N ALA A 121 -1.99 -12.50 27.28
CA ALA A 121 -2.48 -13.25 28.44
C ALA A 121 -3.29 -14.49 28.03
N VAL A 122 -2.83 -15.21 27.00
CA VAL A 122 -3.51 -16.40 26.51
C VAL A 122 -3.55 -17.47 27.60
N PRO A 123 -4.68 -18.20 27.75
CA PRO A 123 -4.80 -19.21 28.79
C PRO A 123 -4.03 -20.50 28.48
N GLY A 124 -3.76 -20.77 27.20
CA GLY A 124 -3.00 -21.93 26.74
C GLY A 124 -1.49 -21.70 26.82
N ALA A 125 -0.72 -22.76 27.05
CA ALA A 125 0.73 -22.68 27.04
C ALA A 125 1.25 -22.47 25.59
N PRO A 126 2.04 -21.41 25.33
CA PRO A 126 2.69 -21.26 24.04
C PRO A 126 3.64 -22.43 23.75
N ARG A 127 3.81 -22.74 22.47
CA ARG A 127 4.75 -23.77 21.99
C ARG A 127 5.74 -23.17 21.00
N ALA A 128 6.86 -23.85 20.79
CA ALA A 128 7.76 -23.52 19.70
C ALA A 128 7.01 -23.60 18.36
N ALA A 129 7.27 -22.63 17.50
CA ALA A 129 6.72 -22.62 16.16
C ALA A 129 7.37 -23.71 15.28
N PRO A 130 6.67 -24.22 14.25
CA PRO A 130 7.26 -25.15 13.29
C PRO A 130 8.51 -24.58 12.60
N VAL A 131 9.39 -25.46 12.12
CA VAL A 131 10.55 -25.03 11.32
C VAL A 131 10.06 -24.31 10.06
N GLY A 132 10.63 -23.13 9.80
CA GLY A 132 10.26 -22.28 8.66
C GLY A 132 9.10 -21.32 8.94
N ASP A 133 8.57 -21.31 10.17
CA ASP A 133 7.63 -20.27 10.60
C ASP A 133 8.29 -18.88 10.63
N ARG A 134 7.48 -17.83 10.48
CA ARG A 134 7.93 -16.42 10.55
C ARG A 134 8.24 -15.97 11.98
N ARG A 135 7.80 -16.73 13.00
CA ARG A 135 7.97 -16.42 14.43
C ARG A 135 8.52 -17.62 15.19
N ASN A 136 8.98 -17.38 16.41
CA ASN A 136 9.62 -18.41 17.25
C ASN A 136 8.62 -19.23 18.05
N TYR A 137 7.49 -18.64 18.44
CA TYR A 137 6.48 -19.25 19.29
C TYR A 137 5.09 -19.02 18.73
N VAL A 138 4.19 -19.95 19.00
CA VAL A 138 2.78 -19.89 18.60
C VAL A 138 1.87 -20.38 19.71
N VAL A 139 0.64 -19.89 19.70
CA VAL A 139 -0.41 -20.28 20.64
C VAL A 139 -1.78 -20.06 20.01
N GLU A 140 -2.73 -20.91 20.37
CA GLU A 140 -4.13 -20.70 20.01
C GLU A 140 -4.74 -19.57 20.85
N PRO A 141 -5.67 -18.77 20.29
CA PRO A 141 -6.38 -17.76 21.06
C PRO A 141 -7.30 -18.41 22.10
N ASN A 142 -7.81 -17.62 23.04
CA ASN A 142 -8.69 -18.11 24.10
C ASN A 142 -9.97 -18.75 23.50
N PRO A 143 -10.19 -20.08 23.64
CA PRO A 143 -11.35 -20.73 23.06
C PRO A 143 -12.67 -20.35 23.73
N ALA A 144 -12.63 -19.85 24.97
CA ALA A 144 -13.81 -19.34 25.66
C ALA A 144 -14.25 -17.96 25.14
N GLN A 145 -13.40 -17.29 24.36
CA GLN A 145 -13.68 -15.96 23.78
C GLN A 145 -13.22 -15.92 22.31
N PRO A 146 -13.92 -16.61 21.38
CA PRO A 146 -13.55 -16.61 19.97
C PRO A 146 -13.57 -15.19 19.38
N ALA A 147 -12.44 -14.80 18.79
CA ALA A 147 -12.27 -13.49 18.17
C ALA A 147 -12.66 -13.56 16.68
N VAL A 148 -13.94 -13.26 16.39
CA VAL A 148 -14.53 -13.31 15.05
C VAL A 148 -14.94 -11.91 14.62
N PHE A 149 -14.54 -11.52 13.41
CA PHE A 149 -14.66 -10.17 12.89
C PHE A 149 -15.39 -10.15 11.55
N ARG A 150 -16.16 -9.09 11.30
CA ARG A 150 -16.55 -8.68 9.93
C ARG A 150 -15.55 -7.67 9.38
N THR A 151 -15.16 -6.74 10.23
CA THR A 151 -14.15 -5.72 9.98
C THR A 151 -13.19 -5.69 11.15
N LEU A 152 -11.92 -5.39 10.87
CA LEU A 152 -10.89 -5.21 11.88
C LEU A 152 -10.28 -3.82 11.71
N ARG A 153 -10.45 -2.97 12.73
CA ARG A 153 -9.82 -1.64 12.78
C ARG A 153 -8.42 -1.78 13.35
N ILE A 154 -7.41 -1.28 12.63
CA ILE A 154 -6.01 -1.42 13.00
C ILE A 154 -5.33 -0.06 12.96
N ALA A 155 -4.57 0.26 14.02
CA ALA A 155 -3.60 1.35 13.98
C ALA A 155 -2.33 0.90 13.24
N ALA A 156 -2.11 1.43 12.04
CA ALA A 156 -0.97 1.15 11.17
C ALA A 156 0.12 2.21 11.31
N THR A 157 0.62 2.41 12.54
CA THR A 157 1.69 3.36 12.85
C THR A 157 3.06 2.82 12.45
N ASP A 158 4.05 3.71 12.37
CA ASP A 158 5.48 3.38 12.28
C ASP A 158 5.99 2.60 13.50
N LEU A 159 5.43 2.83 14.70
CA LEU A 159 5.74 2.06 15.90
C LEU A 159 5.28 0.60 15.77
N GLY A 160 4.08 0.39 15.23
CA GLY A 160 3.46 -0.93 15.10
C GLY A 160 3.88 -1.70 13.84
N GLU A 161 4.41 -1.03 12.83
CA GLU A 161 4.88 -1.60 11.55
C GLU A 161 3.91 -2.64 10.94
N ARG A 162 2.60 -2.38 10.99
CA ARG A 162 1.56 -3.33 10.58
C ARG A 162 1.75 -3.80 9.14
N THR A 163 1.89 -5.11 8.95
CA THR A 163 2.16 -5.73 7.65
C THR A 163 1.17 -6.86 7.39
N LEU A 164 0.48 -6.81 6.24
CA LEU A 164 -0.44 -7.86 5.80
C LEU A 164 0.32 -8.94 5.01
N HIS A 165 0.03 -10.19 5.33
CA HIS A 165 0.54 -11.37 4.67
C HIS A 165 -0.62 -12.19 4.12
N VAL A 166 -0.63 -12.40 2.81
CA VAL A 166 -1.55 -13.33 2.13
C VAL A 166 -0.69 -14.38 1.42
N PRO A 167 -0.94 -15.70 1.61
CA PRO A 167 -0.17 -16.74 0.95
C PRO A 167 -0.08 -16.54 -0.56
N GLY A 168 1.12 -16.62 -1.12
CA GLY A 168 1.38 -16.41 -2.55
C GLY A 168 1.60 -14.94 -2.96
N HIS A 169 1.43 -13.99 -2.05
CA HIS A 169 1.62 -12.56 -2.32
C HIS A 169 2.82 -11.98 -1.57
N VAL A 170 3.41 -10.93 -2.14
CA VAL A 170 4.43 -10.13 -1.46
C VAL A 170 3.80 -9.44 -0.24
N PRO A 171 4.47 -9.43 0.94
CA PRO A 171 3.96 -8.74 2.11
C PRO A 171 3.66 -7.26 1.86
N ILE A 172 2.54 -6.79 2.38
CA ILE A 172 2.07 -5.41 2.21
C ILE A 172 2.32 -4.66 3.53
N PRO A 173 3.41 -3.85 3.64
CA PRO A 173 3.61 -2.98 4.80
C PRO A 173 2.54 -1.87 4.79
N ILE A 174 1.45 -2.08 5.54
CA ILE A 174 0.31 -1.16 5.58
C ILE A 174 0.75 0.19 6.13
N TRP A 175 1.57 0.19 7.18
CA TRP A 175 2.06 1.40 7.85
C TRP A 175 2.80 2.38 6.93
N GLN A 176 3.44 1.88 5.86
CA GLN A 176 4.12 2.75 4.87
C GLN A 176 3.16 3.38 3.86
N ARG A 177 1.91 2.91 3.82
CA ARG A 177 0.87 3.35 2.88
C ARG A 177 -0.16 4.27 3.53
N VAL A 178 -0.08 4.45 4.85
CA VAL A 178 -0.98 5.29 5.63
C VAL A 178 -0.15 6.42 6.22
N VAL A 179 0.03 7.49 5.45
CA VAL A 179 0.80 8.67 5.84
C VAL A 179 -0.19 9.79 6.17
N THR A 180 -0.86 9.66 7.31
CA THR A 180 -1.93 10.55 7.77
C THR A 180 -1.82 10.81 9.26
N ASP A 181 -2.43 11.89 9.74
CA ASP A 181 -2.51 12.21 11.18
C ASP A 181 -3.36 11.19 11.96
N ASP A 182 -4.23 10.44 11.27
CA ASP A 182 -4.95 9.28 11.79
C ASP A 182 -4.53 8.01 11.03
N PRO A 183 -3.57 7.23 11.56
CA PRO A 183 -3.05 6.04 10.89
C PRO A 183 -3.96 4.81 11.10
N THR A 184 -5.27 5.00 11.12
CA THR A 184 -6.23 3.90 11.24
C THR A 184 -6.56 3.32 9.87
N VAL A 185 -6.63 2.00 9.77
CA VAL A 185 -7.17 1.28 8.60
C VAL A 185 -8.26 0.30 9.02
N ILE A 186 -9.10 -0.07 8.06
CA ILE A 186 -10.11 -1.10 8.19
C ILE A 186 -9.70 -2.26 7.28
N LEU A 187 -9.58 -3.46 7.86
CA LEU A 187 -9.51 -4.71 7.12
C LEU A 187 -10.88 -5.39 7.08
N ASP A 188 -11.24 -5.91 5.91
CA ASP A 188 -12.45 -6.69 5.65
C ASP A 188 -12.23 -7.70 4.52
N ILE A 189 -13.24 -8.54 4.30
CA ILE A 189 -13.29 -9.52 3.21
C ILE A 189 -14.40 -9.08 2.26
N GLU A 190 -14.04 -8.82 1.00
CA GLU A 190 -14.97 -8.50 -0.08
C GLU A 190 -15.08 -9.67 -1.07
N GLU A 191 -16.30 -10.00 -1.48
CA GLU A 191 -16.56 -10.87 -2.63
C GLU A 191 -16.67 -10.01 -3.91
N SER A 192 -16.07 -10.47 -5.01
CA SER A 192 -16.15 -9.90 -6.36
C SER A 192 -17.38 -10.38 -7.13
#